data_AF-A0A1J4J1W4-F1
#
_entry.id   AF-A0A1J4J1W4-F1
#
_cell.length_a   1.000
_cell.length_b   1.000
_cell.length_c   1.000
_cell.angle_alpha   90.00
_cell.angle_beta   90.00
_cell.angle_gamma   90.00
#
_symmetry.space_group_name_H-M   'P 1'
#
loop_
_entity.id
_entity.type
_entity.pdbx_description
1 polymer ?
#
loop_
_entity_poly.entity_id
_entity_poly.type
_entity_poly.pdbx_seq_one_letter_code
_entity_poly.pdbx_strand_id
1 'polypeptide(L)'
;MVDKLSIIRGKYEFPVGSPISEEAKDFISLMLQFYPEDRISINDALYHPWFNDILDKEPKIVNSKRNSSSSCYMPELTMNA
;
A
#
# COMPACT_ATOMS: atom_id res chain seq x y z
N MET A 1 21.50 2.37 15.00
CA MET A 1 22.14 1.91 13.75
C MET A 1 21.35 0.69 13.30
N VAL A 2 20.63 0.77 12.19
CA VAL A 2 19.90 -0.39 11.65
C VAL A 2 20.94 -1.34 11.05
N ASP A 3 20.89 -2.62 11.41
CA ASP A 3 21.81 -3.61 10.85
C ASP A 3 21.50 -3.80 9.35
N LYS A 4 22.42 -3.35 8.50
CA LYS A 4 22.31 -3.44 7.03
C LYS A 4 22.10 -4.90 6.57
N LEU A 5 22.63 -5.87 7.32
CA LEU A 5 22.45 -7.29 7.02
C LEU A 5 20.99 -7.73 7.20
N SER A 6 20.25 -7.15 8.14
CA SER A 6 18.84 -7.51 8.38
C SER A 6 17.95 -7.13 7.21
N ILE A 7 18.23 -5.99 6.54
CA ILE A 7 17.52 -5.56 5.33
C ILE A 7 17.80 -6.52 4.17
N ILE A 8 19.09 -6.83 3.93
CA ILE A 8 19.51 -7.73 2.85
C ILE A 8 18.94 -9.14 3.05
N ARG A 9 18.76 -9.56 4.31
CA ARG A 9 18.20 -10.86 4.68
C ARG A 9 16.67 -10.86 4.78
N GLY A 10 16.01 -9.71 4.66
CA GLY A 10 14.57 -9.57 4.88
C GLY A 10 14.11 -9.99 6.27
N LYS A 11 14.97 -9.89 7.29
CA LYS A 11 14.64 -10.31 8.65
C LYS A 11 14.10 -9.14 9.45
N TYR A 12 12.88 -9.29 9.94
CA TYR A 12 12.23 -8.38 10.87
C TYR A 12 11.43 -9.21 11.89
N GLU A 13 11.20 -8.63 13.07
CA GLU A 13 10.39 -9.25 14.13
C GLU A 13 9.47 -8.18 14.70
N PHE A 14 8.24 -8.59 15.04
CA PHE A 14 7.32 -7.70 15.75
C PHE A 14 7.65 -7.70 17.25
N PRO A 15 7.74 -6.53 17.90
CA PRO A 15 8.03 -6.46 19.33
C PRO A 15 6.93 -7.12 20.17
N VAL A 16 7.35 -8.04 21.06
CA VAL A 16 6.46 -8.70 22.00
C VAL A 16 5.87 -7.68 22.99
N GLY A 17 4.55 -7.63 23.11
CA GLY A 17 3.84 -6.73 24.03
C GLY A 17 3.42 -5.37 23.45
N SER A 18 3.59 -5.14 22.14
CA SER A 18 3.03 -3.94 21.51
C SER A 18 1.53 -4.09 21.25
N PRO A 19 0.71 -3.04 21.49
CA PRO A 19 -0.75 -3.07 21.29
C PRO A 19 -1.11 -2.92 19.80
N ILE A 20 -0.43 -3.66 18.93
CA ILE A 20 -0.64 -3.65 17.48
C ILE A 20 -1.65 -4.76 17.17
N SER A 21 -2.68 -4.43 16.39
CA SER A 21 -3.70 -5.40 15.98
C SER A 21 -3.08 -6.51 15.11
N GLU A 22 -3.67 -7.70 15.13
CA GLU A 22 -3.15 -8.82 14.34
C GLU A 22 -3.29 -8.53 12.84
N GLU A 23 -4.35 -7.82 12.43
CA GLU A 23 -4.58 -7.39 11.04
C GLU A 23 -3.49 -6.43 10.55
N ALA A 24 -2.96 -5.59 11.43
CA ALA A 24 -1.86 -4.69 11.10
C ALA A 24 -0.55 -5.47 10.88
N LYS A 25 -0.29 -6.49 11.71
CA LYS A 25 0.89 -7.36 11.56
C LYS A 25 0.80 -8.18 10.28
N ASP A 26 -0.39 -8.70 9.97
CA ASP A 26 -0.67 -9.43 8.74
C ASP A 26 -0.41 -8.55 7.51
N PHE A 27 -0.98 -7.35 7.51
CA PHE A 27 -0.79 -6.37 6.43
C PHE A 27 0.68 -6.05 6.16
N ILE A 28 1.44 -5.72 7.22
CA ILE A 28 2.87 -5.40 7.09
C ILE A 28 3.66 -6.62 6.62
N SER A 29 3.27 -7.83 7.01
CA SER A 29 3.95 -9.05 6.57
C SER A 29 3.76 -9.32 5.08
N LEU A 30 2.57 -9.04 4.55
CA LEU A 30 2.30 -9.12 3.11
C LEU A 30 3.08 -8.07 2.30
N MET A 31 3.38 -6.92 2.88
CA MET A 31 4.19 -5.86 2.25
C MET A 31 5.70 -6.13 2.31
N LEU A 32 6.19 -6.68 3.43
CA LEU A 32 7.61 -6.92 3.69
C LEU A 32 8.08 -8.32 3.27
N GLN A 33 7.38 -8.93 2.32
CA GLN A 33 7.77 -10.20 1.73
C GLN A 33 9.11 -10.09 1.01
N PHE A 34 9.97 -11.10 1.24
CA PHE A 34 11.35 -11.12 0.73
C PHE A 34 11.40 -11.19 -0.80
N TYR A 35 10.58 -12.06 -1.38
CA TYR A 35 10.42 -12.17 -2.82
C TYR A 35 9.40 -11.13 -3.31
N PRO A 36 9.73 -10.35 -4.35
CA PRO A 36 8.83 -9.31 -4.85
C PRO A 36 7.59 -9.87 -5.55
N GLU A 37 7.67 -11.06 -6.14
CA GLU A 37 6.53 -11.76 -6.76
C GLU A 37 5.44 -12.16 -5.77
N ASP A 38 5.82 -12.46 -4.52
CA ASP A 38 4.90 -12.82 -3.45
C ASP A 38 4.35 -11.58 -2.72
N ARG A 39 4.88 -10.39 -3.03
CA ARG A 39 4.48 -9.14 -2.38
C ARG A 39 3.10 -8.72 -2.87
N ILE A 40 2.24 -8.35 -1.92
CA ILE A 40 0.90 -7.86 -2.22
C ILE A 40 0.93 -6.67 -3.19
N SER A 41 -0.01 -6.67 -4.15
CA SER A 41 -0.19 -5.55 -5.07
C SER A 41 -0.80 -4.34 -4.35
N ILE A 42 -0.58 -3.13 -4.88
CA ILE A 42 -1.15 -1.93 -4.25
C ILE A 42 -2.68 -1.93 -4.23
N ASN A 43 -3.31 -2.52 -5.25
CA ASN A 43 -4.76 -2.61 -5.30
C ASN A 43 -5.28 -3.52 -4.18
N ASP A 44 -4.69 -4.71 -4.04
CA ASP A 44 -5.10 -5.67 -3.00
C ASP A 44 -4.79 -5.14 -1.59
N ALA A 45 -3.69 -4.40 -1.44
CA ALA A 45 -3.32 -3.76 -0.18
C ALA A 45 -4.35 -2.72 0.28
N LEU A 46 -4.98 -1.97 -0.64
CA LEU A 46 -6.02 -0.99 -0.31
C LEU A 46 -7.32 -1.65 0.18
N TYR A 47 -7.58 -2.90 -0.21
CA TYR A 47 -8.74 -3.68 0.23
C TYR A 47 -8.45 -4.54 1.48
N HIS A 48 -7.28 -4.37 2.11
CA HIS A 48 -6.93 -5.17 3.27
C HIS A 48 -7.82 -4.84 4.49
N PRO A 49 -8.28 -5.84 5.26
CA PRO A 49 -9.20 -5.63 6.40
C PRO A 49 -8.71 -4.64 7.46
N TRP A 50 -7.40 -4.44 7.55
CA TRP A 50 -6.80 -3.44 8.45
C TRP A 50 -7.35 -2.02 8.24
N PHE A 51 -7.81 -1.69 7.03
CA PHE A 51 -8.39 -0.38 6.72
C PHE A 51 -9.89 -0.27 7.03
N ASN A 52 -10.61 -1.38 7.29
CA ASN A 52 -12.06 -1.38 7.45
C ASN A 52 -12.50 -0.45 8.61
N ASP A 53 -11.77 -0.45 9.72
CA ASP A 53 -12.04 0.43 10.87
C ASP A 53 -11.92 1.93 10.55
N ILE A 54 -11.20 2.28 9.49
CA ILE A 54 -10.99 3.65 9.01
C ILE A 54 -12.07 4.00 7.98
N LEU A 55 -12.38 3.07 7.09
CA LEU A 55 -13.37 3.24 6.02
C LEU A 55 -14.82 3.25 6.55
N ASP A 56 -15.11 2.50 7.61
CA ASP A 56 -16.44 2.51 8.24
C ASP A 56 -16.70 3.81 9.03
N LYS A 57 -15.66 4.64 9.23
CA LYS A 57 -15.74 5.95 9.90
C LYS A 57 -15.78 7.12 8.92
N GLU A 58 -16.34 6.97 7.74
CA GLU A 58 -16.63 8.12 6.87
C GLU A 58 -17.50 9.16 7.65
N PRO A 59 -17.00 10.36 7.97
CA PRO A 59 -17.91 11.48 8.13
C PRO A 59 -18.61 11.67 6.78
N LYS A 60 -19.93 11.79 6.79
CA LYS A 60 -20.74 12.12 5.60
C LYS A 60 -20.20 13.40 4.94
N ILE A 61 -19.26 13.32 3.99
CA ILE A 61 -18.77 14.52 3.30
C ILE A 61 -19.45 14.65 1.94
N VAL A 62 -20.19 15.76 1.87
CA VAL A 62 -20.99 16.29 0.79
C VAL A 62 -20.25 16.30 -0.56
N ASN A 63 -21.00 16.03 -1.62
CA ASN A 63 -20.65 16.14 -3.04
C ASN A 63 -19.52 17.14 -3.36
N SER A 64 -18.28 16.68 -3.45
CA SER A 64 -17.27 17.40 -4.22
C SER A 64 -17.34 16.91 -5.66
N LYS A 65 -17.77 17.81 -6.55
CA LYS A 65 -17.70 17.62 -8.00
C LYS A 65 -16.25 17.26 -8.35
N ARG A 66 -15.98 15.99 -8.66
CA ARG A 66 -14.79 15.60 -9.40
C ARG A 66 -14.98 16.11 -10.82
N ASN A 67 -14.45 17.29 -11.11
CA ASN A 67 -14.25 17.74 -12.47
C ASN A 67 -13.17 16.84 -13.07
N SER A 68 -13.59 15.75 -13.71
CA SER A 68 -12.73 14.91 -14.54
C SER A 68 -12.29 15.73 -15.76
N SER A 69 -11.23 16.51 -15.60
CA SER A 69 -10.49 17.11 -16.70
C SER A 69 -9.01 16.95 -16.40
N SER A 70 -8.51 15.74 -16.63
CA SER A 70 -7.14 15.48 -17.05
C SER A 70 -7.12 14.08 -17.67
N SER A 71 -7.64 14.03 -18.89
CA SER A 71 -7.32 12.99 -19.85
C SER A 71 -5.82 13.07 -20.11
N CYS A 72 -5.04 12.18 -19.50
CA CYS A 72 -3.64 11.99 -19.85
C CYS A 72 -3.57 11.28 -21.20
N TYR A 73 -3.78 12.04 -22.28
CA TYR A 73 -3.42 11.66 -23.64
C TYR A 73 -1.88 11.74 -23.74
N MET A 74 -1.24 10.60 -24.01
CA MET A 74 0.12 10.55 -24.52
C MET A 74 0.02 10.55 -26.04
N PRO A 75 0.37 11.64 -26.76
CA PRO A 75 0.48 11.55 -28.21
C PRO A 75 1.71 10.69 -28.56
N GLU A 76 1.49 9.68 -29.41
CA GLU A 76 2.55 8.90 -30.04
C GLU A 76 3.58 9.82 -30.71
N LEU A 77 4.88 9.54 -30.50
CA LEU A 77 5.93 10.10 -31.35
C LEU A 77 5.81 9.49 -32.74
N THR A 78 5.03 10.11 -33.62
CA THR A 78 5.23 9.91 -35.05
C THR A 78 6.52 10.64 -35.45
N MET A 79 7.57 9.85 -35.76
CA MET A 79 8.70 10.33 -36.54
C MET A 79 8.17 10.81 -37.89
N ASN A 80 8.37 12.08 -38.21
CA ASN A 80 8.15 12.60 -39.55
C ASN A 80 9.51 12.55 -40.29
N ALA A 81 9.42 12.04 -41.52
CA ALA A 81 10.50 11.73 -42.46
C ALA A 81 11.37 12.93 -42.87
#